data_AF-A0A972CX23-F1
#
_entry.id   AF-A0A972CX23-F1
#
_cell.length_a   1.000
_cell.length_b   1.000
_cell.length_c   1.000
_cell.angle_alpha   90.00
_cell.angle_beta   90.00
_cell.angle_gamma   90.00
#
_symmetry.space_group_name_H-M   'P 1'
#
loop_
_entity.id
_entity.type
_entity.pdbx_description
1 polymer ?
#
loop_
_entity_poly.entity_id
_entity_poly.type
_entity_poly.pdbx_seq_one_letter_code
_entity_poly.pdbx_strand_id
1 'polypeptide(L)'
;MLNIRKNKKGSHIIEATICLPIYIMAIILLSSIILLYSAAENITFSVADELRVAAIEARYVKVNPLIPFKIKERVIEENKNVSECKMKFYGTCMRYKELNNLIKFKMEATFDKSLMYFNSKASYKLNVMTRAFVGDSGKLNPMSKEEFSNDEAEIVYIFPNYGECYHNENCTYVKNGCKPIVLTESTKNSYSQCQTCNSSAAILGDVVYVFSTGGSYHKSNCSLVDKNYIKIEKKTAIERGYRPCKKCGG
;
A
#
# COMPACT_ATOMS: atom_id res chain seq x y z
N MET A 1 -76.65 28.42 -20.80
CA MET A 1 -75.26 27.91 -20.95
C MET A 1 -74.52 28.15 -19.63
N LEU A 2 -74.48 27.17 -18.72
CA LEU A 2 -73.69 27.24 -17.50
C LEU A 2 -72.40 26.44 -17.71
N ASN A 3 -71.31 27.18 -17.89
CA ASN A 3 -69.98 26.65 -18.16
C ASN A 3 -69.35 26.15 -16.84
N ILE A 4 -69.53 24.87 -16.51
CA ILE A 4 -68.92 24.24 -15.34
C ILE A 4 -67.45 23.96 -15.66
N ARG A 5 -66.56 24.88 -15.33
CA ARG A 5 -65.11 24.64 -15.31
C ARG A 5 -64.79 23.57 -14.26
N LYS A 6 -64.46 22.35 -14.69
CA LYS A 6 -63.93 21.28 -13.83
C LYS A 6 -62.53 21.66 -13.34
N ASN A 7 -62.44 22.38 -12.24
CA ASN A 7 -61.18 22.57 -11.50
C ASN A 7 -61.07 21.45 -10.44
N LYS A 8 -60.69 20.25 -10.85
CA LYS A 8 -60.49 19.11 -9.93
C LYS A 8 -59.09 19.17 -9.32
N LYS A 9 -58.86 20.09 -8.38
CA LYS A 9 -57.67 20.01 -7.52
C LYS A 9 -57.98 19.02 -6.39
N GLY A 10 -57.20 17.94 -6.31
CA GLY A 10 -57.30 16.95 -5.24
C GLY A 10 -56.99 17.57 -3.88
N SER A 11 -57.51 16.98 -2.81
CA SER A 11 -57.18 17.40 -1.45
C SER A 11 -55.78 16.90 -1.10
N HIS A 12 -54.86 17.82 -0.78
CA HIS A 12 -53.49 17.50 -0.37
C HIS A 12 -53.41 16.55 0.83
N ILE A 13 -54.42 16.57 1.72
CA ILE A 13 -54.48 15.66 2.87
C ILE A 13 -54.74 14.22 2.40
N ILE A 14 -55.61 14.03 1.40
CA ILE A 14 -55.93 12.70 0.86
C ILE A 14 -54.70 12.14 0.11
N GLU A 15 -54.04 12.98 -0.70
CA GLU A 15 -52.81 12.61 -1.39
C GLU A 15 -51.71 12.22 -0.40
N ALA A 16 -51.48 13.02 0.65
CA ALA A 16 -50.50 12.74 1.68
C ALA A 16 -50.80 11.45 2.46
N THR A 17 -52.09 11.19 2.77
CA THR A 17 -52.53 9.99 3.50
C THR A 17 -52.25 8.71 2.71
N ILE A 18 -52.28 8.77 1.37
CA ILE A 18 -51.96 7.64 0.50
C ILE A 18 -50.44 7.53 0.26
N CYS A 19 -49.76 8.65 0.01
CA CYS A 19 -48.34 8.66 -0.35
C CYS A 19 -47.41 8.35 0.83
N LEU A 20 -47.71 8.85 2.04
CA LEU A 20 -46.82 8.74 3.20
C LEU A 20 -46.59 7.28 3.63
N PRO A 21 -47.62 6.41 3.77
CA PRO A 21 -47.40 5.01 4.11
C PRO A 21 -46.57 4.27 3.06
N ILE A 22 -46.82 4.53 1.77
CA ILE A 22 -46.04 3.92 0.67
C ILE A 22 -44.57 4.33 0.77
N TYR A 23 -44.31 5.60 1.06
CA TYR A 23 -42.97 6.12 1.25
C TYR A 23 -42.25 5.49 2.46
N ILE A 24 -42.94 5.36 3.60
CA ILE A 24 -42.39 4.70 4.80
C ILE A 24 -42.05 3.24 4.50
N MET A 25 -42.94 2.52 3.81
CA MET A 25 -42.71 1.13 3.40
C MET A 25 -41.50 1.01 2.46
N ALA A 26 -41.31 1.97 1.55
CA ALA A 26 -40.13 2.01 0.69
C ALA A 26 -38.83 2.23 1.50
N ILE A 27 -38.83 3.12 2.49
CA ILE A 27 -37.66 3.34 3.37
C ILE A 27 -37.33 2.06 4.14
N ILE A 28 -38.34 1.43 4.77
CA ILE A 28 -38.14 0.18 5.54
C ILE A 28 -37.57 -0.92 4.65
N LEU A 29 -38.08 -1.04 3.42
CA LEU A 29 -37.59 -2.00 2.44
C LEU A 29 -36.12 -1.73 2.07
N LEU A 30 -35.74 -0.48 1.82
CA LEU A 30 -34.34 -0.11 1.58
C LEU A 30 -33.45 -0.45 2.78
N SER A 31 -33.88 -0.16 4.00
CA SER A 31 -33.13 -0.49 5.21
C SER A 31 -32.94 -2.00 5.38
N SER A 32 -33.96 -2.81 5.10
CA SER A 32 -33.85 -4.28 5.16
C SER A 32 -32.83 -4.85 4.17
N ILE A 33 -32.73 -4.26 2.98
CA ILE A 33 -31.73 -4.67 1.97
C ILE A 33 -30.31 -4.40 2.50
N ILE A 34 -30.08 -3.25 3.14
CA ILE A 34 -28.77 -2.90 3.71
C ILE A 34 -28.36 -3.94 4.77
N LEU A 35 -29.28 -4.32 5.64
CA LEU A 35 -29.01 -5.34 6.67
C LEU A 35 -28.73 -6.72 6.05
N LEU A 36 -29.39 -7.07 4.95
CA LEU A 36 -29.11 -8.30 4.19
C LEU A 36 -27.70 -8.28 3.60
N TYR A 37 -27.31 -7.17 2.98
CA TYR A 37 -25.96 -7.01 2.43
C TYR A 37 -24.90 -7.08 3.52
N SER A 38 -25.12 -6.41 4.66
CA SER A 38 -24.20 -6.47 5.80
C SER A 38 -24.00 -7.90 6.29
N ALA A 39 -25.07 -8.70 6.40
CA ALA A 39 -24.96 -10.09 6.80
C ALA A 39 -24.25 -10.96 5.74
N ALA A 40 -24.54 -10.75 4.46
CA ALA A 40 -23.88 -11.47 3.36
C ALA A 40 -22.37 -11.15 3.28
N GLU A 41 -22.01 -9.88 3.48
CA GLU A 41 -20.62 -9.42 3.54
C GLU A 41 -19.89 -10.03 4.74
N ASN A 42 -20.50 -10.01 5.92
CA ASN A 42 -19.94 -10.64 7.12
C ASN A 42 -19.66 -12.14 6.89
N ILE A 43 -20.63 -12.89 6.36
CA ILE A 43 -20.44 -14.31 6.00
C ILE A 43 -19.24 -14.49 5.04
N THR A 44 -19.11 -13.60 4.06
CA THR A 44 -18.00 -13.66 3.10
C THR A 44 -16.66 -13.43 3.79
N PHE A 45 -16.57 -12.47 4.71
CA PHE A 45 -15.37 -12.21 5.50
C PHE A 45 -15.02 -13.38 6.42
N SER A 46 -15.99 -13.93 7.16
CA SER A 46 -15.76 -15.07 8.05
C SER A 46 -15.23 -16.29 7.30
N VAL A 47 -15.77 -16.55 6.10
CA VAL A 47 -15.31 -17.62 5.21
C VAL A 47 -13.92 -17.33 4.66
N ALA A 48 -13.65 -16.10 4.21
CA ALA A 48 -12.36 -15.72 3.64
C ALA A 48 -11.23 -15.84 4.67
N ASP A 49 -11.46 -15.44 5.92
CA ASP A 49 -10.47 -15.54 6.99
C ASP A 49 -10.15 -17.01 7.33
N GLU A 50 -11.16 -17.87 7.46
CA GLU A 50 -10.91 -19.30 7.70
C GLU A 50 -10.25 -20.01 6.50
N LEU A 51 -10.59 -19.60 5.27
CA LEU A 51 -9.90 -20.09 4.07
C LEU A 51 -8.46 -19.60 3.98
N ARG A 52 -8.14 -18.41 4.51
CA ARG A 52 -6.77 -17.92 4.62
C ARG A 52 -5.96 -18.80 5.57
N VAL A 53 -6.54 -19.22 6.70
CA VAL A 53 -5.91 -20.19 7.62
C VAL A 53 -5.69 -21.52 6.90
N ALA A 54 -6.71 -22.04 6.22
CA ALA A 54 -6.59 -23.27 5.43
C ALA A 54 -5.50 -23.18 4.34
N ALA A 55 -5.35 -22.01 3.71
CA ALA A 55 -4.32 -21.77 2.70
C ALA A 55 -2.90 -21.83 3.28
N ILE A 56 -2.69 -21.34 4.51
CA ILE A 56 -1.40 -21.41 5.21
C ILE A 56 -1.11 -22.84 5.66
N GLU A 57 -2.11 -23.52 6.25
CA GLU A 57 -1.98 -24.88 6.75
C GLU A 57 -1.77 -25.92 5.65
N ALA A 58 -2.19 -25.61 4.41
CA ALA A 58 -2.07 -26.50 3.26
C ALA A 58 -0.63 -26.97 2.98
N ARG A 59 0.40 -26.26 3.48
CA ARG A 59 1.79 -26.71 3.46
C ARG A 59 2.01 -27.99 4.26
N TYR A 60 1.36 -28.11 5.41
CA TYR A 60 1.56 -29.18 6.38
C TYR A 60 0.46 -30.24 6.28
N VAL A 61 -0.77 -29.81 6.04
CA VAL A 61 -1.96 -30.66 6.02
C VAL A 61 -2.70 -30.46 4.71
N LYS A 62 -2.76 -31.50 3.88
CA LYS A 62 -3.40 -31.40 2.55
C LYS A 62 -4.88 -31.04 2.62
N VAL A 63 -5.62 -31.55 3.60
CA VAL A 63 -7.04 -31.27 3.81
C VAL A 63 -7.28 -31.16 5.31
N ASN A 64 -7.66 -29.97 5.79
CA ASN A 64 -8.14 -29.79 7.16
C ASN A 64 -9.68 -29.88 7.16
N PRO A 65 -10.28 -30.95 7.72
CA PRO A 65 -11.74 -31.14 7.75
C PRO A 65 -12.45 -30.29 8.80
N LEU A 66 -11.72 -29.65 9.72
CA LEU A 66 -12.31 -28.80 10.77
C LEU A 66 -12.71 -27.42 10.25
N ILE A 67 -12.09 -26.95 9.16
CA ILE A 67 -12.33 -25.63 8.59
C ILE A 67 -13.82 -25.41 8.24
N PRO A 68 -14.50 -26.31 7.51
CA PRO A 68 -15.93 -26.14 7.24
C PRO A 68 -16.82 -26.12 8.48
N PHE A 69 -16.47 -26.89 9.51
CA PHE A 69 -17.21 -26.94 10.76
C PHE A 69 -17.09 -25.59 11.50
N LYS A 70 -15.87 -25.08 11.61
CA LYS A 70 -15.58 -23.78 12.22
C LYS A 70 -16.22 -22.62 11.46
N ILE A 71 -16.23 -22.66 10.13
CA ILE A 71 -16.97 -21.69 9.30
C ILE A 71 -18.46 -21.73 9.64
N LYS A 72 -19.05 -22.92 9.73
CA LYS A 72 -20.48 -23.06 10.03
C LYS A 72 -20.83 -22.51 11.40
N GLU A 73 -20.05 -22.82 12.44
CA GLU A 73 -20.25 -22.27 13.79
C GLU A 73 -20.15 -20.75 13.79
N ARG A 74 -19.04 -20.21 13.26
CA ARG A 74 -18.80 -18.76 13.22
C ARG A 74 -19.91 -18.01 12.49
N VAL A 75 -20.37 -18.52 11.34
CA VAL A 75 -21.45 -17.90 10.57
C VAL A 75 -22.75 -17.81 11.37
N ILE A 76 -23.09 -18.86 12.14
CA ILE A 76 -24.32 -18.89 12.95
C ILE A 76 -24.18 -17.97 14.18
N GLU A 77 -23.01 -17.97 14.83
CA GLU A 77 -22.74 -17.13 16.00
C GLU A 77 -22.72 -15.63 15.68
N GLU A 78 -22.04 -15.25 14.58
CA GLU A 78 -21.88 -13.85 14.19
C GLU A 78 -23.14 -13.29 13.51
N ASN A 79 -24.01 -14.13 12.95
CA ASN A 79 -25.16 -13.70 12.17
C ASN A 79 -26.46 -14.32 12.70
N LYS A 80 -27.04 -13.71 13.74
CA LYS A 80 -28.32 -14.15 14.35
C LYS A 80 -29.50 -14.23 13.38
N ASN A 81 -29.43 -13.54 12.25
CA ASN A 81 -30.47 -13.51 11.23
C ASN A 81 -30.39 -14.67 10.23
N VAL A 82 -29.36 -15.52 10.31
CA VAL A 82 -29.21 -16.72 9.48
C VAL A 82 -29.98 -17.87 10.13
N SER A 83 -31.05 -18.32 9.50
CA SER A 83 -31.83 -19.48 9.97
C SER A 83 -31.16 -20.81 9.65
N GLU A 84 -30.45 -20.89 8.52
CA GLU A 84 -29.86 -22.13 8.04
C GLU A 84 -28.59 -21.88 7.25
N CYS A 85 -27.55 -22.70 7.50
CA CYS A 85 -26.28 -22.67 6.80
C CYS A 85 -25.93 -24.08 6.29
N LYS A 86 -25.87 -24.24 4.97
CA LYS A 86 -25.57 -25.51 4.29
C LYS A 86 -24.27 -25.41 3.51
N MET A 87 -23.27 -26.19 3.91
CA MET A 87 -22.09 -26.42 3.07
C MET A 87 -22.47 -27.28 1.87
N LYS A 88 -22.13 -26.82 0.66
CA LYS A 88 -22.34 -27.58 -0.58
C LYS A 88 -21.07 -28.29 -1.04
N PHE A 89 -19.92 -27.67 -0.80
CA PHE A 89 -18.64 -28.19 -1.27
C PHE A 89 -17.48 -27.60 -0.49
N TYR A 90 -16.51 -28.46 -0.17
CA TYR A 90 -15.19 -28.06 0.27
C TYR A 90 -14.17 -29.03 -0.31
N GLY A 91 -13.11 -28.51 -0.90
CA GLY A 91 -11.96 -29.32 -1.20
C GLY A 91 -10.73 -28.51 -1.54
N THR A 92 -9.59 -29.16 -1.40
CA THR A 92 -8.25 -28.58 -1.50
C THR A 92 -7.48 -29.24 -2.64
N CYS A 93 -6.28 -28.71 -2.94
CA CYS A 93 -5.38 -29.25 -3.97
C CYS A 93 -6.03 -29.36 -5.37
N MET A 94 -7.00 -28.50 -5.66
CA MET A 94 -7.70 -28.51 -6.95
C MET A 94 -6.85 -27.85 -8.03
N ARG A 95 -7.07 -28.30 -9.26
CA ARG A 95 -6.51 -27.68 -10.46
C ARG A 95 -7.64 -27.06 -11.29
N TYR A 96 -7.44 -25.82 -11.73
CA TYR A 96 -8.37 -25.13 -12.61
C TYR A 96 -7.57 -24.34 -13.65
N LYS A 97 -7.66 -24.76 -14.93
CA LYS A 97 -6.80 -24.26 -16.01
C LYS A 97 -5.31 -24.41 -15.62
N GLU A 98 -4.54 -23.32 -15.70
CA GLU A 98 -3.12 -23.24 -15.34
C GLU A 98 -2.87 -23.11 -13.83
N LEU A 99 -3.92 -22.91 -13.02
CA LEU A 99 -3.78 -22.72 -11.58
C LEU A 99 -3.84 -24.06 -10.85
N ASN A 100 -2.82 -24.32 -10.04
CA ASN A 100 -2.70 -25.49 -9.17
C ASN A 100 -2.84 -25.09 -7.69
N ASN A 101 -3.08 -26.09 -6.85
CA ASN A 101 -3.18 -25.96 -5.40
C ASN A 101 -4.31 -25.00 -4.97
N LEU A 102 -5.49 -25.16 -5.56
CA LEU A 102 -6.65 -24.34 -5.22
C LEU A 102 -7.47 -24.97 -4.10
N ILE A 103 -7.97 -24.12 -3.21
CA ILE A 103 -8.97 -24.46 -2.20
C ILE A 103 -10.27 -23.81 -2.63
N LYS A 104 -11.33 -24.60 -2.71
CA LYS A 104 -12.65 -24.15 -3.13
C LYS A 104 -13.68 -24.47 -2.05
N PHE A 105 -14.49 -23.48 -1.73
CA PHE A 105 -15.54 -23.59 -0.75
C PHE A 105 -16.85 -23.03 -1.32
N LYS A 106 -17.93 -23.79 -1.14
CA LYS A 106 -19.28 -23.40 -1.52
C LYS A 106 -20.23 -23.59 -0.35
N MET A 107 -21.02 -22.57 -0.09
CA MET A 107 -22.07 -22.63 0.92
C MET A 107 -23.33 -21.91 0.44
N GLU A 108 -24.44 -22.24 1.09
CA GLU A 108 -25.72 -21.58 0.94
C GLU A 108 -26.25 -21.22 2.32
N ALA A 109 -26.47 -19.94 2.56
CA ALA A 109 -27.06 -19.40 3.78
C ALA A 109 -28.48 -18.94 3.49
N THR A 110 -29.41 -19.20 4.40
CA THR A 110 -30.79 -18.72 4.34
C THR A 110 -31.03 -17.76 5.50
N PHE A 111 -31.57 -16.59 5.18
CA PHE A 111 -31.93 -15.57 6.16
C PHE A 111 -33.40 -15.67 6.55
N ASP A 112 -33.67 -15.47 7.83
CA ASP A 112 -35.02 -15.47 8.37
C ASP A 112 -35.71 -14.10 8.23
N LYS A 113 -37.04 -14.14 8.37
CA LYS A 113 -38.04 -13.09 8.22
C LYS A 113 -37.75 -11.82 9.03
N SER A 114 -37.00 -11.92 10.13
CA SER A 114 -36.66 -10.78 11.01
C SER A 114 -36.02 -9.62 10.25
N LEU A 115 -35.29 -9.93 9.17
CA LEU A 115 -34.55 -8.92 8.42
C LEU A 115 -35.42 -8.08 7.49
N MET A 116 -36.55 -8.61 7.02
CA MET A 116 -37.30 -8.03 5.90
C MET A 116 -38.65 -7.43 6.27
N TYR A 117 -39.12 -7.51 7.53
CA TYR A 117 -40.46 -7.09 8.00
C TYR A 117 -41.66 -7.71 7.24
N PHE A 118 -41.41 -8.38 6.13
CA PHE A 118 -42.29 -9.17 5.30
C PHE A 118 -41.92 -10.63 5.47
N ASN A 119 -42.87 -11.54 5.25
CA ASN A 119 -42.67 -12.99 5.31
C ASN A 119 -41.81 -13.52 4.14
N SER A 120 -40.72 -12.85 3.79
CA SER A 120 -39.80 -13.24 2.74
C SER A 120 -38.62 -14.01 3.31
N LYS A 121 -38.15 -14.97 2.53
CA LYS A 121 -36.89 -15.69 2.77
C LYS A 121 -35.89 -15.26 1.72
N ALA A 122 -34.68 -14.94 2.14
CA ALA A 122 -33.57 -14.66 1.23
C ALA A 122 -32.55 -15.79 1.31
N SER A 123 -32.03 -16.21 0.16
CA SER A 123 -30.93 -17.18 0.08
C SER A 123 -29.69 -16.51 -0.50
N TYR A 124 -28.55 -16.82 0.10
CA TYR A 124 -27.25 -16.33 -0.32
C TYR A 124 -26.33 -17.50 -0.62
N LYS A 125 -25.87 -17.53 -1.88
CA LYS A 125 -24.96 -18.57 -2.38
C LYS A 125 -23.57 -17.97 -2.48
N LEU A 126 -22.64 -18.52 -1.70
CA LEU A 126 -21.24 -18.12 -1.69
C LEU A 126 -20.40 -19.19 -2.37
N ASN A 127 -19.51 -18.76 -3.27
CA ASN A 127 -18.52 -19.60 -3.94
C ASN A 127 -17.19 -18.87 -3.93
N VAL A 128 -16.28 -19.31 -3.05
CA VAL A 128 -14.97 -18.71 -2.86
C VAL A 128 -13.90 -19.71 -3.27
N MET A 129 -12.85 -19.18 -3.89
CA MET A 129 -11.67 -19.93 -4.27
C MET A 129 -10.44 -19.15 -3.83
N THR A 130 -9.51 -19.84 -3.18
CA THR A 130 -8.20 -19.29 -2.81
C THR A 130 -7.09 -20.22 -3.25
N ARG A 131 -5.86 -19.72 -3.30
CA ARG A 131 -4.68 -20.52 -3.61
C ARG A 131 -3.99 -20.92 -2.32
N ALA A 132 -3.77 -22.22 -2.16
CA ALA A 132 -3.01 -22.78 -1.05
C ALA A 132 -1.53 -22.39 -1.14
N PHE A 133 -0.94 -22.08 0.00
CA PHE A 133 0.49 -21.89 0.15
C PHE A 133 1.15 -23.25 0.39
N VAL A 134 1.52 -23.93 -0.70
CA VAL A 134 2.18 -25.25 -0.63
C VAL A 134 3.72 -25.11 -0.59
N GLY A 135 4.23 -23.91 -0.81
CA GLY A 135 5.64 -23.68 -1.15
C GLY A 135 5.94 -24.17 -2.57
N ASP A 136 7.14 -23.85 -3.07
CA ASP A 136 7.65 -24.50 -4.27
C ASP A 136 8.51 -25.70 -3.85
N SER A 137 8.17 -26.88 -4.36
CA SER A 137 8.95 -28.11 -4.20
C SER A 137 9.99 -28.28 -5.30
N GLY A 138 10.18 -27.25 -6.15
CA GLY A 138 11.32 -27.21 -7.04
C GLY A 138 12.63 -27.26 -6.26
N LYS A 139 13.55 -28.12 -6.69
CA LYS A 139 14.98 -27.82 -6.54
C LYS A 139 15.29 -26.61 -7.42
N LEU A 140 14.73 -25.45 -7.09
CA LEU A 140 15.23 -24.21 -7.63
C LEU A 140 16.62 -24.09 -7.04
N ASN A 141 17.62 -24.09 -7.92
CA ASN A 141 18.93 -23.63 -7.49
C ASN A 141 18.70 -22.24 -6.90
N PRO A 142 19.20 -21.96 -5.68
CA PRO A 142 19.17 -20.60 -5.17
C PRO A 142 19.78 -19.72 -6.26
N MET A 143 19.02 -18.72 -6.68
CA MET A 143 19.48 -17.73 -7.64
C MET A 143 20.89 -17.29 -7.22
N SER A 144 21.84 -17.37 -8.13
CA SER A 144 23.22 -17.01 -7.80
C SER A 144 23.25 -15.54 -7.37
N LYS A 145 24.24 -15.16 -6.55
CA LYS A 145 24.42 -13.74 -6.17
C LYS A 145 24.48 -12.85 -7.41
N GLU A 146 25.08 -13.35 -8.49
CA GLU A 146 25.22 -12.68 -9.79
C GLU A 146 23.88 -12.50 -10.49
N GLU A 147 23.00 -13.50 -10.49
CA GLU A 147 21.65 -13.40 -11.05
C GLU A 147 20.71 -12.50 -10.23
N PHE A 148 20.86 -12.49 -8.90
CA PHE A 148 20.13 -11.57 -8.02
C PHE A 148 20.63 -10.12 -8.16
N SER A 149 21.91 -9.95 -8.46
CA SER A 149 22.56 -8.64 -8.64
C SER A 149 22.53 -8.15 -10.09
N ASN A 150 21.91 -8.88 -11.01
CA ASN A 150 21.90 -8.52 -12.44
C ASN A 150 21.00 -7.32 -12.77
N ASP A 151 20.21 -6.84 -11.80
CA ASP A 151 19.92 -5.42 -11.70
C ASP A 151 21.07 -4.78 -10.91
N GLU A 152 22.23 -4.61 -11.55
CA GLU A 152 23.27 -3.73 -11.02
C GLU A 152 22.69 -2.33 -11.08
N ALA A 153 21.93 -1.97 -10.04
CA ALA A 153 21.34 -0.66 -9.91
C ALA A 153 22.51 0.32 -9.82
N GLU A 154 22.89 0.87 -10.97
CA GLU A 154 24.02 1.78 -11.10
C GLU A 154 23.75 2.95 -10.15
N ILE A 155 24.51 3.01 -9.05
CA ILE A 155 24.30 4.00 -8.00
C ILE A 155 24.94 5.30 -8.46
N VAL A 156 24.12 6.34 -8.52
CA VAL A 156 24.53 7.70 -8.89
C VAL A 156 24.32 8.67 -7.74
N TYR A 157 25.04 9.78 -7.78
CA TYR A 157 25.08 10.81 -6.76
C TYR A 157 24.33 12.04 -7.27
N ILE A 158 23.36 12.52 -6.50
CA ILE A 158 22.63 13.76 -6.80
C ILE A 158 22.77 14.75 -5.64
N PHE A 159 22.58 16.03 -5.94
CA PHE A 159 22.57 17.12 -4.96
C PHE A 159 21.14 17.67 -4.85
N PRO A 160 20.32 17.22 -3.88
CA PRO A 160 18.88 17.52 -3.85
C PRO A 160 18.55 19.00 -3.79
N ASN A 161 19.39 19.77 -3.09
CA ASN A 161 19.19 21.19 -2.88
C ASN A 161 19.84 22.04 -3.98
N TYR A 162 20.75 21.46 -4.77
CA TYR A 162 21.60 22.20 -5.72
C TYR A 162 22.00 21.35 -6.92
N GLY A 163 21.20 21.33 -7.97
CA GLY A 163 21.59 20.79 -9.28
C GLY A 163 20.58 19.84 -9.89
N GLU A 164 20.56 19.82 -11.22
CA GLU A 164 19.66 18.99 -12.02
C GLU A 164 20.37 17.77 -12.62
N CYS A 165 21.60 17.50 -12.19
CA CYS A 165 22.43 16.45 -12.76
C CYS A 165 22.73 15.33 -11.76
N TYR A 166 22.85 14.11 -12.28
CA TYR A 166 23.42 12.98 -11.55
C TYR A 166 24.89 12.78 -11.95
N HIS A 167 25.66 12.26 -11.00
CA HIS A 167 27.11 12.16 -11.07
C HIS A 167 27.58 10.77 -10.62
N ASN A 168 28.67 10.28 -11.19
CA ASN A 168 29.39 9.11 -10.66
C ASN A 168 30.27 9.48 -9.45
N GLU A 169 30.72 8.45 -8.73
CA GLU A 169 31.55 8.59 -7.53
C GLU A 169 32.87 9.35 -7.78
N ASN A 170 33.41 9.26 -9.00
CA ASN A 170 34.68 9.87 -9.36
C ASN A 170 34.56 11.31 -9.87
N CYS A 171 33.36 11.88 -9.89
CA CYS A 171 33.16 13.24 -10.36
C CYS A 171 33.86 14.25 -9.44
N THR A 172 34.57 15.21 -10.02
CA THR A 172 35.20 16.33 -9.28
C THR A 172 34.20 17.15 -8.45
N TYR A 173 32.92 17.17 -8.87
CA TYR A 173 31.87 17.84 -8.10
C TYR A 173 31.51 17.09 -6.81
N VAL A 174 31.61 15.75 -6.82
CA VAL A 174 31.33 14.85 -5.68
C VAL A 174 32.56 14.73 -4.78
N LYS A 175 33.75 14.48 -5.36
CA LYS A 175 35.02 14.42 -4.64
C LYS A 175 35.53 15.82 -4.33
N ASN A 176 35.14 16.37 -3.18
CA ASN A 176 35.76 17.58 -2.64
C ASN A 176 37.19 17.27 -2.20
N GLY A 177 38.20 17.82 -2.89
CA GLY A 177 39.61 17.68 -2.51
C GLY A 177 40.02 18.55 -1.32
N CYS A 178 39.17 18.64 -0.29
CA CYS A 178 39.46 19.38 0.93
C CYS A 178 40.23 18.49 1.93
N LYS A 179 41.34 19.01 2.45
CA LYS A 179 42.15 18.31 3.46
C LYS A 179 41.91 18.96 4.82
N PRO A 180 41.64 18.19 5.88
CA PRO A 180 41.62 18.71 7.24
C PRO A 180 43.06 19.01 7.68
N ILE A 181 43.29 20.22 8.19
CA ILE A 181 44.58 20.68 8.70
C ILE A 181 44.32 21.37 10.04
N VAL A 182 45.23 21.23 11.00
CA VAL A 182 45.16 21.95 12.27
C VAL A 182 45.59 23.41 12.04
N LEU A 183 44.78 24.35 12.51
CA LEU A 183 45.06 25.77 12.39
C LEU A 183 46.24 26.16 13.29
N THR A 184 47.39 26.36 12.68
CA THR A 184 48.61 26.91 13.27
C THR A 184 48.89 28.32 12.75
N GLU A 185 49.78 29.04 13.42
CA GLU A 185 50.18 30.39 12.99
C GLU A 185 50.76 30.40 11.57
N SER A 186 51.53 29.37 11.19
CA SER A 186 52.04 29.17 9.83
C SER A 186 50.92 28.99 8.80
N THR A 187 49.88 28.20 9.13
CA THR A 187 48.73 28.01 8.22
C THR A 187 47.86 29.26 8.11
N LYS A 188 47.71 30.03 9.19
CA LYS A 188 46.96 31.30 9.20
C LYS A 188 47.63 32.39 8.35
N ASN A 189 48.95 32.35 8.26
CA ASN A 189 49.73 33.25 7.38
C ASN A 189 49.76 32.78 5.92
N SER A 190 49.61 31.46 5.68
CA SER A 190 49.69 30.88 4.33
C SER A 190 48.34 30.88 3.57
N TYR A 191 47.22 30.93 4.30
CA TYR A 191 45.88 30.86 3.72
C TYR A 191 44.99 32.00 4.22
N SER A 192 44.21 32.57 3.31
CA SER A 192 43.24 33.63 3.62
C SER A 192 42.00 33.09 4.34
N GLN A 193 41.31 33.97 5.05
CA GLN A 193 40.05 33.63 5.71
C GLN A 193 38.90 33.58 4.70
N CYS A 194 38.14 32.49 4.68
CA CYS A 194 36.85 32.44 4.01
C CYS A 194 35.86 33.40 4.68
N GLN A 195 35.37 34.36 3.89
CA GLN A 195 34.38 35.38 4.29
C GLN A 195 32.97 34.79 4.43
N THR A 196 32.64 33.76 3.63
CA THR A 196 31.30 33.15 3.60
C THR A 196 30.99 32.36 4.86
N CYS A 197 31.99 31.70 5.47
CA CYS A 197 31.79 30.91 6.69
C CYS A 197 32.36 31.56 7.95
N ASN A 198 32.73 32.85 7.88
CA ASN A 198 33.35 33.61 8.96
C ASN A 198 34.46 32.82 9.68
N SER A 199 35.40 32.29 8.88
CA SER A 199 36.52 31.45 9.36
C SER A 199 37.52 32.20 10.26
N SER A 200 37.41 33.53 10.34
CA SER A 200 38.15 34.40 11.25
C SER A 200 37.97 34.03 12.73
N ALA A 201 36.80 33.49 13.08
CA ALA A 201 36.45 33.07 14.43
C ALA A 201 36.94 31.65 14.78
N ALA A 202 37.93 31.11 14.07
CA ALA A 202 38.58 29.84 14.41
C ALA A 202 39.82 30.11 15.28
N ILE A 203 40.03 29.30 16.32
CA ILE A 203 41.11 29.46 17.30
C ILE A 203 42.31 28.61 16.85
N LEU A 204 43.52 29.03 17.21
CA LEU A 204 44.73 28.23 16.99
C LEU A 204 44.57 26.87 17.69
N GLY A 205 44.77 25.78 16.94
CA GLY A 205 44.49 24.41 17.36
C GLY A 205 43.19 23.81 16.80
N ASP A 206 42.29 24.62 16.21
CA ASP A 206 41.08 24.11 15.57
C ASP A 206 41.36 23.35 14.27
N VAL A 207 40.55 22.35 13.95
CA VAL A 207 40.61 21.65 12.66
C VAL A 207 39.87 22.48 11.60
N VAL A 208 40.61 22.93 10.60
CA VAL A 208 40.09 23.70 9.45
C VAL A 208 40.28 22.92 8.15
N TYR A 209 39.47 23.24 7.14
CA TYR A 209 39.49 22.56 5.85
C TYR A 209 40.07 23.47 4.78
N VAL A 210 41.07 22.98 4.04
CA VAL A 210 41.71 23.71 2.95
C VAL A 210 41.53 22.94 1.65
N PHE A 211 41.17 23.64 0.58
CA PHE A 211 41.06 23.04 -0.75
C PHE A 211 42.42 23.01 -1.44
N SER A 212 42.72 21.92 -2.15
CA SER A 212 43.99 21.78 -2.88
C SER A 212 44.22 22.86 -3.95
N THR A 213 43.15 23.54 -4.38
CA THR A 213 43.18 24.64 -5.37
C THR A 213 42.70 25.98 -4.79
N GLY A 214 42.38 26.05 -3.50
CA GLY A 214 41.81 27.22 -2.85
C GLY A 214 42.79 27.89 -1.90
N GLY A 215 42.95 29.20 -2.01
CA GLY A 215 43.83 29.98 -1.13
C GLY A 215 43.23 30.35 0.22
N SER A 216 42.12 29.72 0.63
CA SER A 216 41.41 30.03 1.87
C SER A 216 41.13 28.81 2.73
N TYR A 217 41.08 29.00 4.05
CA TYR A 217 40.68 27.95 4.99
C TYR A 217 39.21 28.12 5.44
N HIS A 218 38.54 27.00 5.68
CA HIS A 218 37.10 26.92 5.93
C HIS A 218 36.81 26.17 7.25
N LYS A 219 35.68 26.50 7.88
CA LYS A 219 35.13 25.71 8.99
C LYS A 219 34.38 24.49 8.46
N SER A 220 34.20 23.46 9.30
CA SER A 220 33.43 22.24 8.97
C SER A 220 32.03 22.54 8.43
N ASN A 221 31.36 23.53 9.00
CA ASN A 221 29.98 23.91 8.65
C ASN A 221 29.88 24.92 7.48
N CYS A 222 30.93 25.05 6.66
CA CYS A 222 30.88 25.91 5.48
C CYS A 222 30.14 25.17 4.35
N SER A 223 29.16 25.80 3.70
CA SER A 223 28.41 25.20 2.57
C SER A 223 29.28 24.76 1.38
N LEU A 224 30.53 25.24 1.30
CA LEU A 224 31.51 24.79 0.31
C LEU A 224 32.20 23.48 0.70
N VAL A 225 32.32 23.23 2.01
CA VAL A 225 32.90 22.03 2.62
C VAL A 225 31.82 20.97 2.77
N ASP A 226 30.66 21.35 3.31
CA ASP A 226 29.51 20.49 3.53
C ASP A 226 28.63 20.42 2.28
N LYS A 227 28.84 19.38 1.46
CA LYS A 227 28.00 19.07 0.31
C LYS A 227 27.03 17.94 0.67
N ASN A 228 25.76 18.29 0.77
CA ASN A 228 24.67 17.33 0.92
C ASN A 228 24.36 16.65 -0.41
N TYR A 229 25.06 15.55 -0.71
CA TYR A 229 24.69 14.62 -1.78
C TYR A 229 23.97 13.40 -1.22
N ILE A 230 23.10 12.80 -2.03
CA ILE A 230 22.46 11.52 -1.71
C ILE A 230 22.76 10.50 -2.80
N LYS A 231 22.86 9.23 -2.39
CA LYS A 231 23.03 8.09 -3.30
C LYS A 231 21.66 7.57 -3.71
N ILE A 232 21.40 7.52 -5.01
CA ILE A 232 20.16 6.97 -5.57
C ILE A 232 20.47 6.09 -6.78
N GLU A 233 19.52 5.25 -7.16
CA GLU A 233 19.64 4.45 -8.38
C GLU A 233 19.50 5.33 -9.64
N LYS A 234 20.28 5.04 -10.68
CA LYS A 234 20.25 5.78 -11.95
C LYS A 234 18.87 5.79 -12.60
N LYS A 235 18.14 4.66 -12.58
CA LYS A 235 16.74 4.59 -13.06
C LYS A 235 15.85 5.60 -12.33
N THR A 236 15.90 5.60 -10.99
CA THR A 236 15.17 6.55 -10.13
C THR A 236 15.60 8.00 -10.40
N ALA A 237 16.88 8.26 -10.68
CA ALA A 237 17.38 9.60 -11.00
C ALA A 237 16.77 10.14 -12.32
N ILE A 238 16.71 9.30 -13.36
CA ILE A 238 16.14 9.66 -14.66
C ILE A 238 14.62 9.89 -14.53
N GLU A 239 13.91 9.04 -13.79
CA GLU A 239 12.47 9.20 -13.52
C GLU A 239 12.17 10.52 -12.80
N ARG A 240 13.05 10.95 -11.89
CA ARG A 240 12.95 12.24 -11.20
C ARG A 240 13.41 13.44 -12.05
N GLY A 241 13.81 13.21 -13.31
CA GLY A 241 14.17 14.25 -14.27
C GLY A 241 15.63 14.74 -14.21
N TYR A 242 16.51 14.03 -13.49
CA TYR A 242 17.93 14.38 -13.45
C TYR A 242 18.64 14.01 -14.76
N ARG A 243 19.54 14.89 -15.21
CA ARG A 243 20.32 14.73 -16.44
C ARG A 243 21.72 14.19 -16.15
N PRO A 244 22.39 13.50 -17.08
CA PRO A 244 23.78 13.12 -16.89
C PRO A 244 24.68 14.36 -16.79
N CYS A 245 25.63 14.35 -15.85
CA CYS A 245 26.60 15.44 -15.73
C CYS A 245 27.48 15.53 -16.98
N LYS A 246 27.60 16.73 -17.56
CA LYS A 246 28.45 16.98 -18.75
C LYS A 246 29.94 16.65 -18.56
N LYS A 247 30.45 16.65 -17.32
CA LYS A 247 31.87 16.40 -17.03
C LYS A 247 32.19 14.94 -16.79
N CYS A 248 31.32 14.20 -16.12
CA CYS A 248 31.58 12.81 -15.76
C CYS A 248 30.70 11.79 -16.50
N GLY A 249 29.72 12.24 -17.29
CA GLY A 249 28.81 11.37 -18.03
C GLY A 249 27.63 10.83 -17.22
N GLY A 250 27.65 11.04 -15.89
CA GLY A 250 26.73 10.38 -14.97
C GLY A 250 27.35 9.16 -14.32
#